data_AF-A0A929BWD9-F1
#
_entry.id   AF-A0A929BWD9-F1
#
_cell.length_a   1.000
_cell.length_b   1.000
_cell.length_c   1.000
_cell.angle_alpha   90.00
_cell.angle_beta   90.00
_cell.angle_gamma   90.00
#
_symmetry.space_group_name_H-M   'P 1'
#
loop_
_entity.id
_entity.type
_entity.pdbx_description
1 polymer ?
#
loop_
_entity_poly.entity_id
_entity_poly.type
_entity_poly.pdbx_seq_one_letter_code
_entity_poly.pdbx_strand_id
1 'polypeptide(L)' 'VDKSNRIVCYQKEGINAGASALIRHYPELDVNVVLLSNLEEGVWEPVWKIHDLIVSGEI' A
#
# COMPACT_ATOMS: atom_id res chain seq x y z
N VAL A 1 -8.26 9.10 3.73
CA VAL A 1 -8.37 10.43 3.09
C VAL A 1 -7.32 11.35 3.68
N ASP A 2 -6.89 12.37 2.94
CA ASP A 2 -5.96 13.38 3.45
C ASP A 2 -6.69 14.50 4.23
N LYS A 3 -5.96 15.52 4.67
CA LYS A 3 -6.52 16.70 5.37
C LYS A 3 -7.46 17.54 4.51
N SER A 4 -7.42 17.38 3.19
CA SER A 4 -8.27 18.04 2.21
C SER A 4 -9.48 17.17 1.80
N ASN A 5 -9.72 16.06 2.50
CA ASN A 5 -10.79 15.10 2.25
C ASN A 5 -10.70 14.40 0.86
N ARG A 6 -9.49 14.29 0.30
CA ARG A 6 -9.22 13.55 -0.93
C ARG A 6 -8.87 12.09 -0.62
N ILE A 7 -9.22 11.18 -1.53
CA ILE A 7 -8.88 9.77 -1.40
C ILE A 7 -7.42 9.57 -1.78
N VAL A 8 -6.58 9.27 -0.79
CA VAL A 8 -5.15 9.00 -1.01
C VAL A 8 -4.97 7.64 -1.70
N CYS A 9 -5.58 6.59 -1.15
CA CYS A 9 -5.63 5.28 -1.78
C CYS A 9 -6.84 4.45 -1.33
N TYR A 10 -7.22 3.49 -2.16
CA TYR A 10 -8.05 2.34 -1.78
C TYR A 10 -7.14 1.18 -1.40
N GLN A 11 -7.52 0.36 -0.42
CA GLN A 11 -6.70 -0.74 0.06
C GLN A 11 -7.53 -2.01 0.31
N LYS A 12 -6.92 -3.17 0.03
CA LYS A 12 -7.29 -4.47 0.60
C LYS A 12 -6.05 -5.23 1.04
N GLU A 13 -6.10 -5.84 2.22
CA GLU A 13 -5.06 -6.71 2.75
C GLU A 13 -5.56 -8.14 2.99
N GLY A 14 -4.62 -9.09 3.11
CA GLY A 14 -4.89 -10.48 3.46
C GLY A 14 -3.72 -11.08 4.23
N ILE A 15 -4.04 -11.86 5.26
CA ILE A 15 -3.06 -12.54 6.12
C ILE A 15 -3.47 -14.00 6.20
N ASN A 16 -2.51 -14.89 5.98
CA ASN A 16 -2.62 -16.32 6.22
C ASN A 16 -1.44 -16.75 7.10
N ALA A 17 -1.53 -17.94 7.70
CA ALA A 17 -0.40 -18.51 8.42
C ALA A 17 0.84 -18.59 7.50
N GLY A 18 1.89 -17.81 7.82
CA GLY A 18 3.12 -17.75 7.03
C GLY A 18 3.03 -16.99 5.71
N ALA A 19 1.99 -16.20 5.44
CA ALA A 19 1.92 -15.37 4.24
C ALA A 19 1.11 -14.08 4.44
N SER A 20 1.47 -13.03 3.72
CA SER A 20 0.72 -11.77 3.70
C SER A 20 0.66 -11.14 2.33
N ALA A 21 -0.40 -10.37 2.09
CA ALA A 21 -0.65 -9.69 0.84
C ALA A 21 -1.34 -8.34 1.07
N LEU A 22 -1.07 -7.39 0.19
CA LEU A 22 -1.75 -6.10 0.15
C LEU A 22 -1.84 -5.57 -1.28
N ILE A 23 -2.97 -4.95 -1.60
CA ILE A 23 -3.20 -4.20 -2.83
C ILE A 23 -3.61 -2.78 -2.44
N ARG A 24 -2.99 -1.77 -3.07
CA ARG A 24 -3.38 -0.36 -3.01
C ARG A 24 -3.55 0.22 -4.41
N HIS A 25 -4.58 1.05 -4.58
CA HIS A 25 -4.78 1.89 -5.77
C HIS A 25 -4.75 3.36 -5.36
N TYR A 26 -3.85 4.14 -5.94
CA TYR A 26 -3.71 5.59 -5.76
C TYR A 26 -4.35 6.32 -6.95
N PRO A 27 -5.62 6.77 -6.83
CA PRO A 27 -6.40 7.21 -8.00
C PRO A 27 -5.86 8.47 -8.66
N GLU A 28 -5.16 9.34 -7.93
CA GLU A 28 -4.67 10.62 -8.49
C GLU A 28 -3.46 10.45 -9.41
N LEU A 29 -2.68 9.39 -9.20
CA LEU A 29 -1.46 9.09 -9.94
C LEU A 29 -1.64 7.91 -10.90
N ASP A 30 -2.81 7.26 -10.87
CA ASP A 30 -3.08 6.01 -11.58
C ASP A 30 -2.05 4.90 -11.27
N VAL A 31 -1.64 4.80 -9.99
CA VAL A 31 -0.64 3.83 -9.53
C VAL A 31 -1.30 2.70 -8.76
N ASN A 32 -0.91 1.46 -9.07
CA ASN A 32 -1.28 0.26 -8.33
C ASN A 32 -0.04 -0.33 -7.64
N VAL A 33 -0.17 -0.60 -6.35
CA VAL A 33 0.85 -1.29 -5.56
C VAL A 33 0.30 -2.64 -5.15
N VAL A 34 1.02 -3.71 -5.50
CA VAL A 34 0.70 -5.09 -5.11
C VAL A 34 1.92 -5.67 -4.39
N LEU A 35 1.73 -6.07 -3.13
CA LEU A 35 2.77 -6.69 -2.31
C LEU A 35 2.31 -8.09 -1.91
N LEU A 36 3.20 -9.07 -2.09
CA LEU A 36 3.01 -10.46 -1.70
C LEU A 36 4.25 -10.90 -0.92
N SER A 37 4.05 -11.56 0.21
CA SER A 37 5.12 -12.09 1.04
C SER A 37 4.81 -13.50 1.51
N ASN A 38 5.86 -14.34 1.54
CA ASN A 38 5.87 -15.65 2.20
C ASN A 38 6.23 -15.55 3.70
N LEU A 39 6.03 -14.37 4.29
CA LEU A 39 6.09 -14.12 5.72
C LEU A 39 4.75 -13.51 6.14
N GLU A 40 4.23 -13.94 7.29
CA GLU A 40 2.97 -13.45 7.85
C GLU A 40 2.96 -11.92 8.04
N GLU A 41 4.12 -11.34 8.37
CA GLU A 41 4.26 -9.89 8.64
C GLU A 41 5.03 -9.13 7.54
N GLY A 42 5.30 -9.79 6.41
CA GLY A 42 6.29 -9.31 5.45
C GLY A 42 5.87 -8.12 4.59
N VAL A 43 4.57 -7.79 4.49
CA VAL A 43 4.10 -6.69 3.63
C VAL A 43 3.97 -5.34 4.36
N TRP A 44 4.03 -5.30 5.69
CA TRP A 44 3.69 -4.09 6.45
C TRP A 44 4.75 -3.00 6.40
N GLU A 45 6.01 -3.35 6.58
CA GLU A 45 7.09 -2.36 6.50
C GLU A 45 7.29 -1.84 5.06
N PRO A 46 7.31 -2.71 4.03
CA PRO A 46 7.44 -2.25 2.66
C PRO A 46 6.28 -1.36 2.19
N VAL A 47 5.03 -1.64 2.61
CA VAL A 47 3.89 -0.82 2.16
C VAL A 47 3.99 0.62 2.64
N TRP A 48 4.51 0.86 3.85
CA TRP A 48 4.67 2.22 4.36
C TRP A 48 5.80 2.97 3.65
N LYS A 49 6.93 2.29 3.36
CA LYS A 49 7.98 2.89 2.53
C LYS A 49 7.48 3.31 1.15
N ILE A 50 6.73 2.44 0.49
CA ILE A 50 6.16 2.74 -0.84
C ILE A 50 5.12 3.87 -0.74
N HIS A 51 4.31 3.87 0.31
CA HIS A 51 3.35 4.94 0.56
C HIS A 51 4.02 6.30 0.69
N ASP A 52 5.09 6.37 1.48
CA ASP A 52 5.81 7.61 1.72
C ASP A 52 6.40 8.15 0.43
N LEU A 53 7.01 7.29 -0.39
CA LEU A 53 7.55 7.65 -1.71
C LEU A 53 6.47 8.19 -2.67
N ILE A 54 5.28 7.59 -2.65
CA ILE A 54 4.16 8.03 -3.51
C ILE A 54 3.60 9.37 -3.02
N VAL A 55 3.42 9.54 -1.70
CA VAL A 55 2.84 10.75 -1.11
C VAL A 55 3.83 11.93 -1.12
N SER A 56 5.14 11.66 -1.07
CA SER A 56 6.17 12.68 -1.22
C SER A 56 6.42 13.11 -2.68
N GLY A 57 5.89 12.36 -3.66
CA GLY A 57 6.10 12.61 -5.09
C GLY A 57 7.50 12.22 -5.56
N GLU A 58 8.15 11.26 -4.88
CA GLU A 58 9.44 10.69 -5.27
C GLU A 58 9.31 9.60 -6.35
N ILE A 59 8.08 9.27 -6.76
CA ILE A 59 7.71 8.36 -7.86
C ILE A 59 6.59 9.01 -8.69
#